data_AF-I3X3U3-F1
#
_entry.id   AF-I3X3U3-F1
#
_cell.length_a   1.000
_cell.length_b   1.000
_cell.length_c   1.000
_cell.angle_alpha   90.00
_cell.angle_beta   90.00
_cell.angle_gamma   90.00
#
_symmetry.space_group_name_H-M   'P 1'
#
loop_
_entity.id
_entity.type
_entity.pdbx_description
1 polymer ?
#
loop_
_entity_poly.entity_id
_entity_poly.type
_entity_poly.pdbx_seq_one_letter_code
_entity_poly.pdbx_strand_id
1 'polypeptide(L)'
;MQRILIALAATTMIVGTAAAQTAETTTTETFVTAKPTDVLSYNLVNLNVTNTANESIGEIKDLVLSEGQLAGYIVSVGGVLGMGERYVVVSPKAVKITYVETDKKWTAVMDATKDQLKAAPEFKYEGRWKR
;
A
#
# COMPACT_ATOMS: atom_id res chain seq x y z
N MET A 1 11.84 -35.87 75.24
CA MET A 1 10.59 -36.20 74.52
C MET A 1 10.04 -34.89 73.95
N GLN A 2 9.89 -34.80 72.62
CA GLN A 2 8.94 -33.97 71.85
C GLN A 2 8.69 -32.51 72.34
N ARG A 3 9.04 -31.45 71.59
CA ARG A 3 8.38 -31.06 70.32
C ARG A 3 9.04 -29.85 69.66
N ILE A 4 9.01 -29.90 68.34
CA ILE A 4 9.31 -28.90 67.29
C ILE A 4 8.62 -27.56 67.53
N LEU A 5 9.28 -26.43 67.21
CA LEU A 5 8.67 -25.30 66.49
C LEU A 5 9.74 -24.59 65.63
N ILE A 6 9.52 -24.66 64.31
CA ILE A 6 10.26 -23.99 63.24
C ILE A 6 9.76 -22.54 63.20
N ALA A 7 10.65 -21.56 63.37
CA ALA A 7 10.35 -20.15 63.16
C ALA A 7 10.78 -19.75 61.74
N LEU A 8 9.77 -19.50 60.91
CA LEU A 8 9.88 -19.03 59.53
C LEU A 8 10.25 -17.53 59.54
N ALA A 9 11.48 -17.18 59.19
CA ALA A 9 11.89 -15.79 59.01
C ALA A 9 11.63 -15.37 57.56
N ALA A 10 10.54 -14.64 57.33
CA ALA A 10 10.22 -14.00 56.06
C ALA A 10 11.08 -12.74 55.90
N THR A 11 11.99 -12.73 54.93
CA THR A 11 12.74 -11.53 54.53
C THR A 11 12.16 -11.01 53.21
N THR A 12 11.34 -9.97 53.30
CA THR A 12 10.86 -9.19 52.15
C THR A 12 11.97 -8.28 51.65
N MET A 13 12.60 -8.63 50.52
CA MET A 13 13.40 -7.67 49.77
C MET A 13 12.47 -6.84 48.89
N ILE A 14 12.38 -5.54 49.21
CA ILE A 14 11.80 -4.51 48.35
C ILE A 14 12.81 -4.28 47.21
N VAL A 15 12.53 -4.83 46.02
CA VAL A 15 13.23 -4.43 44.80
C VAL A 15 12.40 -3.32 44.17
N GLY A 16 12.93 -2.09 44.20
CA GLY A 16 12.26 -0.92 43.66
C GLY A 16 11.92 -1.11 42.19
N THR A 17 10.67 -0.83 41.83
CA THR A 17 10.24 -0.68 40.44
C THR A 17 10.92 0.57 39.87
N ALA A 18 12.05 0.38 39.22
CA ALA A 18 12.58 1.36 38.29
C ALA A 18 11.58 1.46 37.14
N ALA A 19 10.75 2.50 37.16
CA ALA A 19 9.96 2.90 36.00
C ALA A 19 10.95 3.24 34.89
N ALA A 20 11.11 2.32 33.94
CA ALA A 20 11.77 2.61 32.68
C ALA A 20 10.93 3.67 31.98
N GLN A 21 11.35 4.93 32.13
CA GLN A 21 10.79 6.04 31.39
C GLN A 21 11.18 5.83 29.93
N THR A 22 10.27 5.24 29.15
CA THR A 22 10.39 5.18 27.70
C THR A 22 10.38 6.62 27.21
N ALA A 23 11.56 7.15 26.90
CA ALA A 23 11.67 8.40 26.19
C ALA A 23 11.05 8.18 24.79
N GLU A 24 9.90 8.80 24.55
CA GLU A 24 9.35 8.93 23.21
C GLU A 24 10.24 9.89 22.43
N THR A 25 11.24 9.34 21.74
CA THR A 25 12.03 10.10 20.78
C THR A 25 11.13 10.42 19.59
N THR A 26 10.53 11.61 19.58
CA THR A 26 9.92 12.19 18.38
C THR A 26 11.05 12.55 17.41
N THR A 27 11.60 11.55 16.71
CA THR A 27 12.47 11.78 15.56
C THR A 27 11.56 12.09 14.38
N THR A 28 11.67 13.30 13.83
CA THR A 28 11.19 13.57 12.46
C THR A 28 11.81 12.50 11.56
N GLU A 29 11.01 11.55 11.06
CA GLU A 29 11.53 10.40 10.32
C GLU A 29 12.07 10.85 8.96
N THR A 30 13.32 11.32 8.94
CA THR A 30 14.09 11.61 7.72
C THR A 30 14.31 10.34 6.90
N PHE A 31 14.23 9.18 7.54
CA PHE A 31 14.39 7.86 6.93
C PHE A 31 13.27 6.94 7.39
N VAL A 32 12.67 6.24 6.44
CA VAL A 32 11.65 5.22 6.68
C VAL A 32 12.12 3.88 6.14
N THR A 33 11.72 2.80 6.80
CA THR A 33 12.01 1.42 6.35
C THR A 33 10.77 0.86 5.66
N ALA A 34 10.95 0.31 4.45
CA ALA A 34 9.87 -0.36 3.73
C ALA A 34 9.38 -1.61 4.48
N LYS A 35 8.06 -1.77 4.55
CA LYS A 35 7.39 -2.91 5.18
C LYS A 35 6.98 -3.93 4.12
N PRO A 36 6.84 -5.22 4.48
CA PRO A 36 6.33 -6.25 3.55
C PRO A 36 4.95 -5.95 2.96
N THR A 37 4.16 -5.12 3.62
CA THR A 37 2.83 -4.66 3.16
C THR A 37 2.89 -3.51 2.18
N ASP A 38 4.05 -2.87 2.02
CA ASP A 38 4.20 -1.70 1.16
C ASP A 38 4.27 -2.10 -0.30
N VAL A 39 3.73 -1.25 -1.17
CA VAL A 39 3.73 -1.48 -2.62
C VAL A 39 4.67 -0.49 -3.29
N LEU A 40 5.69 -1.01 -3.98
CA LEU A 40 6.61 -0.18 -4.75
C LEU A 40 5.95 0.29 -6.04
N SER A 41 6.28 1.50 -6.50
CA SER A 41 5.80 2.04 -7.77
C SER A 41 6.11 1.12 -8.96
N TYR A 42 7.28 0.49 -8.96
CA TYR A 42 7.68 -0.49 -9.98
C TYR A 42 6.72 -1.69 -10.08
N ASN A 43 6.08 -2.10 -8.98
CA ASN A 43 5.10 -3.18 -8.98
C ASN A 43 3.75 -2.75 -9.54
N LEU A 44 3.48 -1.44 -9.56
CA LEU A 44 2.23 -0.85 -10.00
C LEU A 44 2.29 -0.42 -11.46
N VAL A 45 3.40 0.19 -11.88
CA VAL A 45 3.57 0.62 -13.25
C VAL A 45 3.70 -0.61 -14.15
N ASN A 46 3.00 -0.58 -15.28
CA ASN A 46 2.76 -1.68 -16.21
C ASN A 46 1.92 -2.84 -15.65
N LEU A 47 1.26 -2.65 -14.51
CA LEU A 47 0.34 -3.64 -13.96
C LEU A 47 -0.99 -3.60 -14.75
N ASN A 48 -1.43 -4.78 -15.22
CA ASN A 48 -2.71 -4.93 -15.89
C ASN A 48 -3.86 -4.80 -14.88
N VAL A 49 -4.85 -3.98 -15.22
CA VAL A 49 -6.07 -3.81 -14.45
C VAL A 49 -7.17 -4.67 -15.08
N THR A 50 -7.76 -5.55 -14.28
CA THR A 50 -8.87 -6.40 -14.70
C THR A 50 -10.17 -6.02 -14.01
N ASN A 51 -11.30 -6.36 -14.62
CA ASN A 51 -12.61 -6.27 -13.98
C ASN A 51 -12.92 -7.52 -13.14
N THR A 52 -14.11 -7.53 -12.53
CA THR A 52 -14.65 -8.67 -11.75
C THR A 52 -14.93 -9.92 -12.59
N ALA A 53 -15.00 -9.79 -13.92
CA ALA A 53 -15.12 -10.88 -14.88
C ALA A 53 -13.75 -11.41 -15.37
N ASN A 54 -12.64 -10.95 -14.79
CA ASN A 54 -11.25 -11.26 -15.20
C ASN A 54 -10.88 -10.75 -16.61
N GLU A 55 -11.59 -9.75 -17.13
CA GLU A 55 -11.28 -9.12 -18.40
C GLU A 55 -10.31 -7.96 -18.18
N SER A 56 -9.27 -7.87 -19.01
CA SER A 56 -8.36 -6.71 -19.00
C SER A 56 -9.06 -5.47 -19.53
N ILE A 57 -9.13 -4.45 -18.68
CA ILE A 57 -9.78 -3.17 -18.98
C ILE A 57 -8.77 -2.05 -19.20
N GLY A 58 -7.52 -2.23 -18.76
CA GLY A 58 -6.45 -1.26 -18.98
C GLY A 58 -5.13 -1.65 -18.31
N GLU A 59 -4.18 -0.72 -18.30
CA GLU A 59 -2.85 -0.91 -17.69
C GLU A 59 -2.43 0.36 -16.95
N ILE A 60 -1.87 0.24 -15.75
CA ILE A 60 -1.36 1.38 -15.00
C ILE A 60 -0.08 1.88 -15.66
N LYS A 61 -0.04 3.14 -16.11
CA LYS A 61 1.12 3.76 -16.78
C LYS A 61 1.85 4.79 -15.92
N ASP A 62 1.19 5.32 -14.89
CA ASP A 62 1.80 6.27 -13.96
C ASP A 62 0.99 6.43 -12.67
N LEU A 63 1.57 7.12 -11.70
CA LEU A 63 0.98 7.47 -10.41
C LEU A 63 0.87 9.00 -10.29
N VAL A 64 -0.28 9.49 -9.84
CA VAL A 64 -0.47 10.90 -9.48
C VAL A 64 -0.26 11.03 -7.98
N LEU A 65 0.71 11.84 -7.58
CA LEU A 65 0.95 12.20 -6.18
C LEU A 65 0.47 13.63 -5.93
N SER A 66 -0.21 13.84 -4.80
CA SER A 66 -0.61 15.15 -4.31
C SER A 66 -0.34 15.21 -2.82
N GLU A 67 0.35 16.26 -2.36
CA GLU A 67 0.64 16.48 -0.92
C GLU A 67 1.31 15.27 -0.24
N GLY A 68 2.19 14.57 -0.97
CA GLY A 68 2.88 13.38 -0.48
C GLY A 68 2.02 12.11 -0.42
N GLN A 69 0.77 12.17 -0.90
CA GLN A 69 -0.16 11.04 -0.93
C GLN A 69 -0.48 10.62 -2.36
N LEU A 70 -0.83 9.35 -2.54
CA LEU A 70 -1.33 8.86 -3.81
C LEU A 70 -2.73 9.40 -4.08
N ALA A 71 -2.84 10.21 -5.14
CA ALA A 71 -4.08 10.85 -5.56
C ALA A 71 -4.78 10.09 -6.71
N GLY A 72 -4.03 9.32 -7.51
CA GLY A 72 -4.62 8.56 -8.61
C GLY A 72 -3.65 7.64 -9.34
N TYR A 73 -4.21 6.68 -10.06
CA TYR A 73 -3.50 5.87 -11.06
C TYR A 73 -3.83 6.40 -12.45
N ILE A 74 -2.83 6.64 -13.29
CA ILE A 74 -3.06 6.89 -14.71
C ILE A 74 -3.14 5.53 -15.38
N VAL A 75 -4.33 5.17 -15.85
CA VAL A 75 -4.62 3.90 -16.51
C VAL A 75 -4.78 4.15 -18.00
N SER A 76 -4.11 3.36 -18.83
CA SER A 76 -4.36 3.36 -20.26
C SER A 76 -5.47 2.39 -20.64
N VAL A 77 -6.35 2.81 -21.55
CA VAL A 77 -7.62 2.16 -21.84
C VAL A 77 -7.72 1.91 -23.34
N GLY A 78 -7.30 0.72 -23.76
CA GLY A 78 -7.44 0.25 -25.14
C GLY A 78 -6.51 0.94 -26.13
N GLY A 79 -5.87 0.14 -26.98
CA GLY A 79 -4.93 0.58 -28.01
C GLY A 79 -3.95 -0.55 -28.24
N VAL A 80 -4.06 -1.27 -29.36
CA VAL A 80 -3.01 -2.21 -29.76
C VAL A 80 -1.90 -1.34 -30.38
N LEU A 81 -0.75 -1.26 -29.73
CA LEU A 81 0.47 -0.61 -30.25
C LEU A 81 0.32 0.90 -30.61
N GLY A 82 -0.08 1.74 -29.64
CA GLY A 82 0.11 3.18 -29.71
C GLY A 82 -0.89 3.98 -30.57
N MET A 83 -1.84 3.32 -31.24
CA MET A 83 -2.98 3.98 -31.89
C MET A 83 -4.25 3.82 -31.07
N GLY A 84 -4.86 4.94 -30.70
CA GLY A 84 -6.10 4.97 -29.92
C GLY A 84 -5.91 4.73 -28.42
N GLU A 85 -4.67 4.77 -27.90
CA GLU A 85 -4.42 4.72 -26.46
C GLU A 85 -4.95 5.99 -25.80
N ARG A 86 -5.94 5.82 -24.93
CA ARG A 86 -6.49 6.87 -24.06
C ARG A 86 -5.97 6.64 -22.65
N TYR A 87 -5.63 7.72 -21.95
CA TYR A 87 -5.31 7.67 -20.53
C TYR A 87 -6.44 8.26 -19.69
N VAL A 88 -6.66 7.68 -18.53
CA VAL A 88 -7.66 8.15 -17.55
C VAL A 88 -7.05 8.11 -16.16
N VAL A 89 -7.38 9.10 -15.33
CA VAL A 89 -6.99 9.09 -13.92
C VAL A 89 -8.07 8.39 -13.12
N VAL A 90 -7.72 7.30 -12.44
CA VAL A 90 -8.64 6.55 -11.58
C VAL A 90 -8.27 6.76 -10.11
N SER A 91 -9.29 6.81 -9.25
CA SER A 91 -9.11 6.92 -7.81
C SER A 91 -8.39 5.68 -7.26
N PRO A 92 -7.43 5.83 -6.32
CA PRO A 92 -6.77 4.68 -5.71
C PRO A 92 -7.75 3.75 -4.98
N LYS A 93 -8.87 4.29 -4.48
CA LYS A 93 -9.91 3.51 -3.81
C LYS A 93 -10.71 2.61 -4.76
N ALA A 94 -10.70 2.91 -6.06
CA ALA A 94 -11.40 2.12 -7.07
C ALA A 94 -10.58 0.89 -7.53
N VAL A 95 -9.26 0.89 -7.27
CA VAL A 95 -8.36 -0.17 -7.71
C VAL A 95 -7.90 -0.97 -6.49
N LYS A 96 -8.31 -2.23 -6.43
CA LYS A 96 -7.85 -3.18 -5.45
C LYS A 96 -6.54 -3.81 -5.92
N ILE A 97 -5.43 -3.39 -5.35
CA ILE A 97 -4.12 -4.01 -5.57
C ILE A 97 -3.89 -5.09 -4.52
N THR A 98 -3.52 -6.29 -4.98
CA THR A 98 -3.27 -7.45 -4.10
C THR A 98 -2.03 -8.18 -4.59
N TYR A 99 -1.24 -8.74 -3.66
CA TYR A 99 -0.18 -9.67 -3.99
C TYR A 99 -0.68 -11.10 -3.83
N VAL A 100 -0.55 -11.92 -4.87
CA VAL A 100 -0.95 -13.34 -4.87
C VAL A 100 0.28 -14.19 -4.59
N GLU A 101 0.40 -14.68 -3.35
CA GLU A 101 1.55 -15.48 -2.89
C GLU A 101 1.79 -16.75 -3.74
N THR A 102 0.73 -17.42 -4.16
CA THR A 102 0.80 -18.65 -4.96
C THR A 102 1.51 -18.42 -6.31
N ASP A 103 1.19 -17.30 -6.95
CA ASP A 103 1.69 -16.96 -8.28
C ASP A 103 2.89 -15.98 -8.22
N LYS A 104 3.24 -15.51 -7.03
CA LYS A 104 4.26 -14.49 -6.76
C LYS A 104 4.09 -13.24 -7.65
N LYS A 105 2.84 -12.80 -7.85
CA LYS A 105 2.49 -11.70 -8.75
C LYS A 105 1.56 -10.70 -8.11
N TRP A 106 1.71 -9.43 -8.50
CA TRP A 106 0.73 -8.39 -8.19
C TRP A 106 -0.47 -8.49 -9.13
N THR A 107 -1.65 -8.16 -8.62
CA THR A 107 -2.89 -8.05 -9.37
C THR A 107 -3.59 -6.75 -9.04
N ALA A 108 -4.24 -6.14 -10.03
CA ALA A 108 -5.09 -4.96 -9.87
C ALA A 108 -6.49 -5.27 -10.40
N VAL A 109 -7.49 -5.12 -9.54
CA VAL A 109 -8.89 -5.38 -9.87
C VAL A 109 -9.72 -4.12 -9.62
N MET A 110 -10.59 -3.76 -10.55
CA MET A 110 -11.50 -2.63 -10.42
C MET A 110 -12.91 -3.02 -10.86
N ASP A 111 -13.92 -2.56 -10.15
CA ASP A 111 -15.32 -2.77 -10.53
C ASP A 111 -15.76 -1.72 -11.56
N ALA A 112 -15.25 -1.87 -12.78
CA ALA A 112 -15.59 -1.01 -13.91
C ALA A 112 -15.43 -1.77 -15.24
N THR A 113 -16.12 -1.29 -16.27
CA THR A 113 -15.97 -1.81 -17.63
C THR A 113 -15.02 -0.96 -18.45
N LYS A 114 -14.48 -1.55 -19.52
CA LYS A 114 -13.62 -0.84 -20.47
C LYS A 114 -14.31 0.37 -21.10
N ASP A 115 -15.61 0.29 -21.35
CA ASP A 115 -16.36 1.38 -21.96
C ASP A 115 -16.66 2.51 -20.98
N GLN A 116 -16.87 2.21 -19.69
CA GLN A 116 -16.92 3.24 -18.65
C GLN A 116 -15.61 4.01 -18.56
N LEU A 117 -14.47 3.31 -18.66
CA LEU A 117 -13.16 3.94 -18.70
C LEU A 117 -12.97 4.79 -19.96
N LYS A 118 -13.42 4.33 -21.14
CA LYS A 118 -13.38 5.16 -22.35
C LYS A 118 -14.23 6.41 -22.25
N ALA A 119 -15.38 6.35 -21.55
CA ALA A 119 -16.27 7.50 -21.36
C ALA A 119 -15.77 8.49 -20.30
N ALA A 120 -14.82 8.09 -19.45
CA ALA A 120 -14.26 8.95 -18.42
C ALA A 120 -13.44 10.13 -19.01
N PRO A 121 -13.22 11.19 -18.22
CA PRO A 121 -12.37 12.31 -18.64
C PRO A 121 -10.98 11.83 -19.05
N GLU A 122 -10.56 12.22 -20.24
CA GLU A 122 -9.25 11.88 -20.78
C GLU A 122 -8.15 12.69 -20.08
N PHE A 123 -7.12 11.98 -19.63
CA PHE A 123 -5.86 12.57 -19.22
C PHE A 123 -4.90 12.66 -20.40
N LYS A 124 -4.20 13.79 -20.52
CA LYS A 124 -3.23 14.03 -21.58
C LYS A 124 -1.86 14.34 -20.98
N TYR A 125 -0.83 13.67 -21.51
CA TYR A 125 0.57 13.96 -21.19
C TYR A 125 1.04 15.23 -21.92
N GLU A 126 0.53 16.37 -21.47
CA GLU A 126 0.79 17.70 -22.04
C GLU A 126 1.36 18.66 -20.99
N GLY A 127 1.98 19.75 -21.46
CA GLY A 127 2.54 20.78 -20.59
C GLY A 127 3.60 20.22 -19.62
N ARG A 128 3.34 20.35 -18.32
CA ARG A 128 4.25 19.89 -17.25
C ARG A 128 4.38 18.36 -17.16
N TRP A 129 3.53 17.61 -17.85
CA TRP A 129 3.53 16.14 -17.84
C TRP A 129 3.99 15.53 -19.16
N LYS A 130 4.57 16.35 -20.06
CA LYS A 130 5.08 15.87 -21.33
C LYS A 130 6.23 14.87 -21.09
N ARG A 131 6.09 13.67 -21.66
CA ARG A 131 7.11 12.61 -21.69
C ARG A 131 7.99 12.72 -22.93
#